data_AF-A0A0F4Z9B1-F1
#
_entry.id   AF-A0A0F4Z9B1-F1
#
_cell.length_a   1.000
_cell.length_b   1.000
_cell.length_c   1.000
_cell.angle_alpha   90.00
_cell.angle_beta   90.00
_cell.angle_gamma   90.00
#
_symmetry.space_group_name_H-M   'P 1'
#
loop_
_entity.id
_entity.type
_entity.pdbx_description
1 polymer ?
#
loop_
_entity_poly.entity_id
_entity_poly.type
_entity_poly.pdbx_seq_one_letter_code
_entity_poly.pdbx_strand_id
1 'polypeptide(L)'
;MASLLILPFPPTPYSRAVLEAAYRPPLVAVLKKLLQSDNKVASVLTVVVPGPFLSGPPYGEKTLVWSTAQALLAHVYSITALICAKENVEADVRVVLVDHVRGRSFDTDAMWSFRENGTAVFDLRAFAHSFYPFATLYRVNTEAGIDVFNTYLQLIESKYLLKQDQIVTVEGGLGLSVRQEVPRQSGDGETFSTVCIGGTFDHLHEGHKLLLSAGVLLLRLPRDGRAKLVIGITGDEMLKSKKFAELIEPWSARAHGVVSFLASLLDTREMRGKHIDALDVVKEETPGTLTASFRAGAVSVQCVTIQDGFGPTVTCEDMQALVVSGETRAGGTAVNAKRAEQGWHALKIYEVDVLDAREQNGGVDGEEVKEAEDYSAKISSTAIRQRWAQRSG
;
A
#
# COMPACT_ATOMS: atom_id res chain seq x y z
N MET A 1 -16.93 -9.11 4.29
CA MET A 1 -16.15 -8.33 5.27
C MET A 1 -14.70 -8.71 5.13
N ALA A 2 -13.76 -7.78 5.34
CA ALA A 2 -12.33 -8.04 5.19
C ALA A 2 -11.76 -8.83 6.38
N SER A 3 -10.66 -9.55 6.14
CA SER A 3 -9.85 -10.19 7.17
C SER A 3 -8.58 -9.38 7.46
N LEU A 4 -8.07 -9.45 8.68
CA LEU A 4 -6.85 -8.77 9.11
C LEU A 4 -5.77 -9.80 9.45
N LEU A 5 -4.56 -9.63 8.93
CA LEU A 5 -3.34 -10.27 9.41
C LEU A 5 -2.40 -9.19 9.94
N ILE A 6 -1.97 -9.32 11.19
CA ILE A 6 -0.91 -8.46 11.76
C ILE A 6 0.39 -9.27 11.77
N LEU A 7 1.34 -8.86 10.94
CA LEU A 7 2.68 -9.47 10.89
C LEU A 7 3.52 -9.02 12.09
N PRO A 8 4.50 -9.82 12.52
CA PRO A 8 5.50 -9.36 13.48
C PRO A 8 6.35 -8.24 12.88
N PHE A 9 7.02 -7.47 13.74
CA PHE A 9 8.01 -6.50 13.30
C PHE A 9 9.03 -7.11 12.33
N PRO A 10 9.52 -6.36 11.33
CA PRO A 10 10.56 -6.81 10.43
C PRO A 10 11.76 -7.37 11.20
N PRO A 11 12.33 -8.51 10.75
CA PRO A 11 13.52 -9.09 11.35
C PRO A 11 14.75 -8.21 11.13
N THR A 12 15.77 -8.42 11.96
CA THR A 12 17.06 -7.70 11.91
C THR A 12 18.22 -8.70 11.88
N PRO A 13 19.16 -8.60 10.90
CA PRO A 13 19.27 -7.60 9.84
C PRO A 13 18.16 -7.68 8.78
N TYR A 14 17.98 -6.58 8.06
CA TYR A 14 17.04 -6.47 6.95
C TYR A 14 17.66 -7.07 5.69
N SER A 15 17.14 -8.21 5.23
CA SER A 15 17.45 -8.79 3.92
C SER A 15 16.23 -9.49 3.35
N ARG A 16 16.22 -9.67 2.03
CA ARG A 16 15.13 -10.34 1.33
C ARG A 16 14.90 -11.75 1.87
N ALA A 17 15.96 -12.55 2.02
CA ALA A 17 15.88 -13.93 2.50
C ALA A 17 15.33 -14.03 3.93
N VAL A 18 15.72 -13.12 4.82
CA VAL A 18 15.26 -13.13 6.23
C VAL A 18 13.79 -12.69 6.32
N LEU A 19 13.38 -11.68 5.53
CA LEU A 19 11.96 -11.30 5.42
C LEU A 19 11.10 -12.43 4.87
N GLU A 20 11.59 -13.10 3.81
CA GLU A 20 10.92 -14.23 3.20
C GLU A 20 10.67 -15.35 4.22
N ALA A 21 11.71 -15.70 4.99
CA ALA A 21 11.62 -16.72 6.03
C ALA A 21 10.65 -16.35 7.16
N ALA A 22 10.55 -15.05 7.49
CA ALA A 22 9.68 -14.55 8.55
C ALA A 22 8.20 -14.44 8.11
N TYR A 23 7.95 -13.97 6.88
CA TYR A 23 6.61 -13.57 6.44
C TYR A 23 5.92 -14.57 5.51
N ARG A 24 6.66 -15.40 4.76
CA ARG A 24 6.04 -16.38 3.85
C ARG A 24 5.13 -17.37 4.59
N PRO A 25 5.54 -18.02 5.72
CA PRO A 25 4.68 -19.00 6.39
C PRO A 25 3.31 -18.44 6.85
N PRO A 26 3.21 -17.33 7.61
CA PRO A 26 1.91 -16.79 8.00
C PRO A 26 1.07 -16.35 6.79
N LEU A 27 1.68 -15.79 5.74
CA LEU A 27 0.96 -15.38 4.53
C LEU A 27 0.39 -16.58 3.77
N VAL A 28 1.16 -17.68 3.62
CA VAL A 28 0.69 -18.92 3.01
C VAL A 28 -0.49 -19.49 3.80
N ALA A 29 -0.37 -19.59 5.11
CA ALA A 29 -1.43 -20.14 5.96
C ALA A 29 -2.73 -19.33 5.86
N VAL A 30 -2.65 -17.99 5.87
CA VAL A 30 -3.84 -17.14 5.74
C VAL A 30 -4.45 -17.26 4.35
N LEU A 31 -3.66 -17.13 3.29
CA LEU A 31 -4.18 -17.18 1.91
C LEU A 31 -4.83 -18.53 1.58
N LYS A 32 -4.28 -19.65 2.08
CA LYS A 32 -4.92 -20.98 1.98
C LYS A 32 -6.23 -21.07 2.72
N LYS A 33 -6.34 -20.45 3.91
CA LYS A 33 -7.60 -20.41 4.67
C LYS A 33 -8.67 -19.58 3.96
N LEU A 34 -8.30 -18.51 3.27
CA LEU A 34 -9.24 -17.69 2.48
C LEU A 34 -9.80 -18.45 1.27
N LEU A 35 -9.05 -19.39 0.69
CA LEU A 35 -9.58 -20.30 -0.34
C LEU A 35 -10.66 -21.26 0.19
N GLN A 36 -10.52 -21.68 1.45
CA GLN A 36 -11.39 -22.69 2.06
C GLN A 36 -12.72 -22.10 2.56
N SER A 37 -12.83 -20.78 2.67
CA SER A 37 -14.11 -20.14 2.98
C SER A 37 -15.00 -20.15 1.74
N ASP A 38 -16.13 -20.88 1.80
CA ASP A 38 -17.14 -21.14 0.75
C ASP A 38 -17.78 -19.92 0.04
N ASN A 39 -17.26 -18.71 0.26
CA ASN A 39 -17.79 -17.51 -0.38
C ASN A 39 -17.18 -17.31 -1.78
N LYS A 40 -18.04 -17.33 -2.80
CA LYS A 40 -17.74 -17.00 -4.21
C LYS A 40 -17.25 -15.55 -4.46
N VAL A 41 -17.00 -14.77 -3.40
CA VAL A 41 -16.53 -13.38 -3.49
C VAL A 41 -15.06 -13.35 -3.09
N ALA A 42 -14.23 -12.69 -3.90
CA ALA A 42 -12.81 -12.49 -3.59
C ALA A 42 -12.63 -11.96 -2.16
N SER A 43 -11.93 -12.72 -1.33
CA SER A 43 -11.69 -12.34 0.06
C SER A 43 -10.67 -11.21 0.12
N VAL A 44 -11.03 -10.10 0.76
CA VAL A 44 -10.12 -8.98 1.01
C VAL A 44 -9.30 -9.27 2.26
N LEU A 45 -7.97 -9.27 2.11
CA LEU A 45 -7.03 -9.44 3.20
C LEU A 45 -6.25 -8.15 3.43
N THR A 46 -6.44 -7.52 4.59
CA THR A 46 -5.58 -6.44 5.05
C THR A 46 -4.38 -7.04 5.79
N VAL A 47 -3.17 -6.79 5.29
CA VAL A 47 -1.90 -7.20 5.93
C VAL A 47 -1.27 -5.98 6.56
N VAL A 48 -1.19 -5.95 7.88
CA VAL A 48 -0.52 -4.90 8.64
C VAL A 48 0.92 -5.27 8.90
N VAL A 49 1.82 -4.35 8.57
CA VAL A 49 3.26 -4.46 8.87
C VAL A 49 3.61 -3.35 9.87
N PRO A 50 3.92 -3.68 11.14
CA PRO A 50 4.35 -2.69 12.12
C PRO A 50 5.84 -2.36 11.95
N GLY A 51 6.22 -1.10 12.09
CA GLY A 51 7.62 -0.69 12.01
C GLY A 51 7.84 0.81 12.30
N PRO A 52 9.09 1.24 12.54
CA PRO A 52 9.43 2.63 12.82
C PRO A 52 9.47 3.47 11.54
N PHE A 53 8.34 3.58 10.84
CA PHE A 53 8.26 4.25 9.54
C PHE A 53 8.29 5.78 9.64
N LEU A 54 8.08 6.32 10.83
CA LEU A 54 8.11 7.76 11.07
C LEU A 54 9.21 8.13 12.06
N SER A 55 9.97 9.17 11.72
CA SER A 55 11.01 9.76 12.56
C SER A 55 10.63 11.17 12.99
N GLY A 56 10.93 11.54 14.22
CA GLY A 56 10.59 12.85 14.77
C GLY A 56 10.06 12.79 16.21
N PRO A 57 9.60 13.93 16.76
CA PRO A 57 9.07 14.00 18.11
C PRO A 57 7.78 13.16 18.27
N PRO A 58 7.42 12.76 19.50
CA PRO A 58 6.15 12.08 19.78
C PRO A 58 4.91 12.90 19.38
N TYR A 59 5.06 14.24 19.35
CA TYR A 59 4.02 15.19 19.00
C TYR A 59 4.55 16.19 17.96
N GLY A 60 3.74 16.49 16.94
CA GLY A 60 4.11 17.41 15.86
C GLY A 60 4.30 16.69 14.53
N GLU A 61 4.88 17.40 13.57
CA GLU A 61 5.18 16.85 12.25
C GLU A 61 6.29 15.79 12.35
N LYS A 62 6.01 14.63 11.77
CA LYS A 62 6.97 13.55 11.61
C LYS A 62 7.45 13.50 10.16
N THR A 63 8.61 12.89 9.99
CA THR A 63 9.25 12.66 8.70
C THR A 63 9.15 11.19 8.34
N LEU A 64 8.94 10.90 7.05
CA LEU A 64 8.87 9.54 6.54
C LEU A 64 10.28 8.93 6.46
N VAL A 65 10.40 7.68 6.89
CA VAL A 65 11.55 6.83 6.62
C VAL A 65 11.24 6.03 5.35
N TRP A 66 11.46 6.66 4.20
CA TRP A 66 11.06 6.18 2.88
C TRP A 66 11.74 4.88 2.48
N SER A 67 13.06 4.77 2.63
CA SER A 67 13.81 3.58 2.18
C SER A 67 13.28 2.31 2.82
N THR A 68 13.13 2.30 4.14
CA THR A 68 12.59 1.16 4.89
C THR A 68 11.12 0.89 4.56
N ALA A 69 10.28 1.94 4.46
CA ALA A 69 8.87 1.79 4.16
C ALA A 69 8.62 1.22 2.75
N GLN A 70 9.25 1.81 1.74
CA GLN A 70 9.11 1.38 0.35
C GLN A 70 9.66 -0.04 0.15
N ALA A 71 10.85 -0.35 0.70
CA ALA A 71 11.42 -1.68 0.59
C ALA A 71 10.51 -2.74 1.23
N LEU A 72 9.95 -2.49 2.42
CA LEU A 72 9.03 -3.42 3.07
C LEU A 72 7.74 -3.63 2.28
N LEU A 73 7.15 -2.56 1.75
CA LEU A 73 5.98 -2.68 0.87
C LEU A 73 6.28 -3.54 -0.34
N ALA A 74 7.38 -3.25 -1.05
CA ALA A 74 7.78 -4.00 -2.24
C ALA A 74 7.95 -5.49 -1.93
N HIS A 75 8.65 -5.83 -0.84
CA HIS A 75 8.84 -7.22 -0.42
C HIS A 75 7.55 -7.93 -0.04
N VAL A 76 6.68 -7.31 0.78
CA VAL A 76 5.45 -7.96 1.23
C VAL A 76 4.52 -8.20 0.05
N TYR A 77 4.37 -7.22 -0.84
CA TYR A 77 3.62 -7.41 -2.09
C TYR A 77 4.25 -8.51 -2.96
N SER A 78 5.58 -8.61 -3.00
CA SER A 78 6.30 -9.68 -3.71
C SER A 78 5.92 -11.07 -3.20
N ILE A 79 6.02 -11.26 -1.89
CA ILE A 79 5.71 -12.53 -1.23
C ILE A 79 4.26 -12.90 -1.50
N THR A 80 3.33 -11.95 -1.36
CA THR A 80 1.91 -12.21 -1.57
C THR A 80 1.59 -12.60 -3.01
N ALA A 81 2.16 -11.90 -4.01
CA ALA A 81 1.91 -12.23 -5.41
C ALA A 81 2.48 -13.62 -5.76
N LEU A 82 3.67 -13.95 -5.25
CA LEU A 82 4.28 -15.28 -5.41
C LEU A 82 3.42 -16.39 -4.82
N ILE A 83 2.88 -16.19 -3.62
CA ILE A 83 2.00 -17.17 -2.98
C ILE A 83 0.71 -17.30 -3.77
N CYS A 84 0.06 -16.19 -4.14
CA CYS A 84 -1.17 -16.22 -4.92
C CYS A 84 -0.98 -16.95 -6.26
N ALA A 85 0.13 -16.70 -6.96
CA ALA A 85 0.45 -17.37 -8.21
C ALA A 85 0.73 -18.88 -8.02
N LYS A 86 1.51 -19.25 -6.99
CA LYS A 86 1.90 -20.65 -6.73
C LYS A 86 0.75 -21.51 -6.23
N GLU A 87 -0.07 -20.95 -5.36
CA GLU A 87 -1.19 -21.66 -4.71
C GLU A 87 -2.51 -21.48 -5.48
N ASN A 88 -2.49 -20.76 -6.62
CA ASN A 88 -3.66 -20.41 -7.43
C ASN A 88 -4.78 -19.79 -6.58
N VAL A 89 -4.40 -18.85 -5.71
CA VAL A 89 -5.30 -18.09 -4.83
C VAL A 89 -5.65 -16.76 -5.50
N GLU A 90 -6.94 -16.48 -5.66
CA GLU A 90 -7.42 -15.15 -6.04
C GLU A 90 -7.89 -14.40 -4.78
N ALA A 91 -7.00 -13.59 -4.21
CA ALA A 91 -7.27 -12.78 -3.02
C ALA A 91 -6.91 -11.31 -3.25
N ASP A 92 -7.74 -10.39 -2.75
CA ASP A 92 -7.43 -8.97 -2.76
C ASP A 92 -6.59 -8.60 -1.53
N VAL A 93 -5.27 -8.75 -1.66
CA VAL A 93 -4.32 -8.40 -0.59
C VAL A 93 -4.02 -6.91 -0.59
N ARG A 94 -4.14 -6.27 0.57
CA ARG A 94 -3.90 -4.84 0.80
C ARG A 94 -2.92 -4.67 1.96
N VAL A 95 -1.74 -4.11 1.70
CA VAL A 95 -0.69 -3.96 2.71
C VAL A 95 -0.78 -2.56 3.33
N VAL A 96 -0.85 -2.49 4.66
CA VAL A 96 -0.90 -1.25 5.42
C VAL A 96 0.33 -1.19 6.32
N LEU A 97 1.20 -0.23 6.09
CA LEU A 97 2.29 0.08 7.02
C LEU A 97 1.75 0.86 8.21
N VAL A 98 2.19 0.46 9.40
CA VAL A 98 1.75 1.07 10.66
C VAL A 98 2.97 1.48 11.48
N ASP A 99 3.05 2.77 11.81
CA ASP A 99 4.09 3.34 12.67
C ASP A 99 3.98 2.76 14.08
N HIS A 100 4.94 1.92 14.44
CA HIS A 100 5.02 1.31 15.75
C HIS A 100 6.47 0.98 16.09
N VAL A 101 6.79 1.04 17.38
CA VAL A 101 8.12 0.71 17.91
C VAL A 101 7.91 -0.30 19.02
N ARG A 102 8.79 -1.30 19.09
CA ARG A 102 8.75 -2.33 20.13
C ARG A 102 8.76 -1.67 21.51
N GLY A 103 7.86 -2.13 22.39
CA GLY A 103 7.72 -1.61 23.75
C GLY A 103 7.01 -0.25 23.88
N ARG A 104 6.51 0.35 22.79
CA ARG A 104 5.68 1.56 22.87
C ARG A 104 4.33 1.20 23.51
N SER A 105 4.03 1.81 24.66
CA SER A 105 2.70 1.76 25.27
C SER A 105 1.78 2.83 24.69
N PHE A 106 0.48 2.57 24.74
CA PHE A 106 -0.55 3.51 24.33
C PHE A 106 -1.47 3.79 25.50
N ASP A 107 -1.83 5.06 25.70
CA ASP A 107 -2.89 5.46 26.62
C ASP A 107 -4.24 4.99 26.06
N THR A 108 -4.88 4.03 26.71
CA THR A 108 -6.15 3.42 26.28
C THR A 108 -7.35 4.35 26.49
N ASP A 109 -7.23 5.35 27.36
CA ASP A 109 -8.35 6.16 27.85
C ASP A 109 -8.47 7.50 27.14
N ALA A 110 -7.40 7.99 26.50
CA ALA A 110 -7.48 9.24 25.75
C ALA A 110 -8.54 9.18 24.62
N MET A 111 -9.43 10.18 24.56
CA MET A 111 -10.34 10.32 23.43
C MET A 111 -9.55 10.53 22.13
N TRP A 112 -10.04 9.93 21.05
CA TRP A 112 -9.41 9.96 19.74
C TRP A 112 -9.35 11.41 19.25
N SER A 113 -8.15 11.95 19.12
CA SER A 113 -7.85 12.90 18.07
C SER A 113 -6.87 12.21 17.15
N PHE A 114 -7.16 12.19 15.85
CA PHE A 114 -6.11 12.01 14.85
C PHE A 114 -5.02 13.02 15.20
N ARG A 115 -3.95 12.57 15.88
CA ARG A 115 -2.82 13.45 16.15
C ARG A 115 -2.10 13.56 14.82
N GLU A 116 -2.41 14.64 14.10
CA GLU A 116 -1.83 15.00 12.81
C GLU A 116 -0.31 14.93 12.92
N ASN A 117 0.24 13.78 12.55
CA ASN A 117 1.67 13.51 12.52
C ASN A 117 2.30 14.06 11.23
N GLY A 118 1.54 14.82 10.44
CA GLY A 118 1.97 15.38 9.16
C GLY A 118 1.99 14.38 8.00
N THR A 119 1.60 13.11 8.20
CA THR A 119 1.78 12.04 7.21
C THR A 119 0.51 11.20 7.02
N ALA A 120 0.45 10.44 5.93
CA ALA A 120 -0.62 9.47 5.69
C ALA A 120 -0.47 8.16 6.50
N VAL A 121 0.68 7.94 7.16
CA VAL A 121 0.97 6.70 7.90
C VAL A 121 0.33 6.77 9.29
N PHE A 122 -0.48 5.76 9.60
CA PHE A 122 -1.07 5.62 10.92
C PHE A 122 -0.09 5.04 11.91
N ASP A 123 -0.18 5.46 13.17
CA ASP A 123 0.34 4.64 14.26
C ASP A 123 -0.63 3.51 14.63
N LEU A 124 -0.16 2.52 15.40
CA LEU A 124 -0.95 1.32 15.70
C LEU A 124 -2.31 1.63 16.36
N ARG A 125 -2.35 2.65 17.22
CA ARG A 125 -3.59 3.10 17.85
C ARG A 125 -4.54 3.72 16.84
N ALA A 126 -4.06 4.63 16.00
CA ALA A 126 -4.88 5.27 14.99
C ALA A 126 -5.43 4.22 14.01
N PHE A 127 -4.61 3.26 13.56
CA PHE A 127 -5.05 2.13 12.75
C PHE A 127 -6.15 1.31 13.45
N ALA A 128 -5.91 0.88 14.69
CA ALA A 128 -6.85 0.07 15.46
C ALA A 128 -8.22 0.75 15.64
N HIS A 129 -8.23 2.08 15.77
CA HIS A 129 -9.44 2.88 15.94
C HIS A 129 -10.08 3.34 14.62
N SER A 130 -9.47 3.06 13.47
CA SER A 130 -9.95 3.52 12.16
C SER A 130 -10.32 2.40 11.20
N PHE A 131 -9.73 1.20 11.32
CA PHE A 131 -9.98 0.07 10.41
C PHE A 131 -10.66 -1.08 11.13
N TYR A 132 -11.97 -0.96 11.37
CA TYR A 132 -12.76 -2.02 11.98
C TYR A 132 -14.20 -1.95 11.44
N PRO A 133 -15.03 -2.99 11.66
CA PRO A 133 -14.67 -4.34 12.12
C PRO A 133 -14.07 -5.19 11.00
N PHE A 134 -13.27 -6.18 11.40
CA PHE A 134 -12.83 -7.27 10.53
C PHE A 134 -13.62 -8.54 10.83
N ALA A 135 -13.85 -9.37 9.81
CA ALA A 135 -14.51 -10.66 9.99
C ALA A 135 -13.63 -11.64 10.78
N THR A 136 -12.35 -11.71 10.40
CA THR A 136 -11.37 -12.62 10.99
C THR A 136 -10.09 -11.86 11.29
N LEU A 137 -9.53 -12.11 12.47
CA LEU A 137 -8.26 -11.57 12.95
C LEU A 137 -7.24 -12.71 13.02
N TYR A 138 -6.23 -12.66 12.16
CA TYR A 138 -5.16 -13.64 12.13
C TYR A 138 -3.99 -13.20 13.02
N ARG A 139 -3.64 -14.06 13.97
CA ARG A 139 -2.50 -13.90 14.87
C ARG A 139 -1.37 -14.83 14.47
N VAL A 140 -0.17 -14.30 14.29
CA VAL A 140 1.03 -15.11 13.97
C VAL A 140 1.58 -15.78 15.23
N ASN A 141 1.77 -17.10 15.20
CA ASN A 141 2.24 -17.90 16.33
C ASN A 141 3.76 -17.79 16.57
N THR A 142 4.23 -16.59 16.90
CA THR A 142 5.59 -16.30 17.37
C THR A 142 5.48 -15.36 18.56
N GLU A 143 6.50 -15.30 19.44
CA GLU A 143 6.53 -14.33 20.56
C GLU A 143 6.31 -12.90 20.04
N ALA A 144 7.12 -12.47 19.07
CA ALA A 144 7.01 -11.14 18.46
C ALA A 144 5.65 -10.87 17.79
N GLY A 145 5.03 -11.88 17.17
CA GLY A 145 3.71 -11.76 16.55
C GLY A 145 2.58 -11.65 17.57
N ILE A 146 2.67 -12.42 18.66
CA ILE A 146 1.72 -12.41 19.77
C ILE A 146 1.77 -11.05 20.49
N ASP A 147 2.96 -10.50 20.71
CA ASP A 147 3.14 -9.22 21.41
C ASP A 147 2.45 -8.05 20.69
N VAL A 148 2.68 -7.91 19.38
CA VAL A 148 2.02 -6.86 18.57
C VAL A 148 0.51 -7.09 18.54
N PHE A 149 0.07 -8.33 18.36
CA PHE A 149 -1.34 -8.66 18.30
C PHE A 149 -2.06 -8.34 19.62
N ASN A 150 -1.46 -8.67 20.76
CA ASN A 150 -2.01 -8.33 22.08
C ASN A 150 -2.10 -6.81 22.29
N THR A 151 -1.10 -6.06 21.85
CA THR A 151 -1.12 -4.59 21.88
C THR A 151 -2.29 -4.05 21.05
N TYR A 152 -2.52 -4.62 19.86
CA TYR A 152 -3.68 -4.28 19.03
C TYR A 152 -5.01 -4.65 19.70
N LEU A 153 -5.12 -5.84 20.31
CA LEU A 153 -6.34 -6.27 21.02
C LEU A 153 -6.72 -5.30 22.14
N GLN A 154 -5.76 -4.93 23.00
CA GLN A 154 -5.98 -3.96 24.08
C GLN A 154 -6.53 -2.62 23.58
N LEU A 155 -6.13 -2.19 22.38
CA LEU A 155 -6.59 -0.95 21.77
C LEU A 155 -8.03 -1.04 21.25
N ILE A 156 -8.50 -2.20 20.83
CA ILE A 156 -9.85 -2.38 20.25
C ILE A 156 -10.88 -2.88 21.27
N GLU A 157 -10.47 -3.60 22.32
CA GLU A 157 -11.37 -4.19 23.32
C GLU A 157 -12.26 -3.15 24.04
N SER A 158 -11.77 -1.92 24.23
CA SER A 158 -12.56 -0.84 24.83
C SER A 158 -13.67 -0.29 23.93
N LYS A 159 -13.65 -0.61 22.62
CA LYS A 159 -14.55 -0.05 21.61
C LYS A 159 -15.34 -1.10 20.83
N TYR A 160 -14.85 -2.32 20.77
CA TYR A 160 -15.40 -3.38 19.93
C TYR A 160 -15.49 -4.70 20.71
N LEU A 161 -16.70 -5.27 20.78
CA LEU A 161 -16.91 -6.57 21.38
C LEU A 161 -16.44 -7.66 20.42
N LEU A 162 -15.28 -8.25 20.73
CA LEU A 162 -14.72 -9.38 20.00
C LEU A 162 -15.41 -10.67 20.37
N LYS A 163 -15.80 -11.46 19.37
CA LYS A 163 -16.18 -12.85 19.56
C LYS A 163 -14.94 -13.74 19.48
N GLN A 164 -14.89 -14.78 20.30
CA GLN A 164 -13.73 -15.66 20.40
C GLN A 164 -13.43 -16.42 19.10
N ASP A 165 -14.45 -16.70 18.29
CA ASP A 165 -14.35 -17.35 16.97
C ASP A 165 -13.74 -16.45 15.87
N GLN A 166 -13.60 -15.14 16.12
CA GLN A 166 -12.98 -14.22 15.17
C GLN A 166 -11.46 -14.31 15.14
N ILE A 167 -10.82 -14.84 16.19
CA ILE A 167 -9.36 -14.88 16.30
C ILE A 167 -8.85 -16.25 15.84
N VAL A 168 -8.04 -16.25 14.77
CA VAL A 168 -7.43 -17.46 14.21
C VAL A 168 -5.93 -17.37 14.33
N THR A 169 -5.31 -18.35 14.99
CA THR A 169 -3.84 -18.43 15.07
C THR A 169 -3.29 -19.14 13.83
N VAL A 170 -2.26 -18.58 13.21
CA VAL A 170 -1.57 -19.13 12.03
C VAL A 170 -0.09 -19.38 12.34
N GLU A 171 0.53 -20.23 11.54
CA GLU A 171 1.95 -20.54 11.68
C GLU A 171 2.83 -19.28 11.58
N GLY A 172 3.91 -19.26 12.34
CA GLY A 172 4.91 -18.21 12.28
C GLY A 172 6.11 -18.61 11.46
N GLY A 173 6.74 -17.63 10.81
CA GLY A 173 8.02 -17.83 10.14
C GLY A 173 9.22 -17.72 11.09
N LEU A 174 10.40 -17.94 10.52
CA LEU A 174 11.66 -17.81 11.24
C LEU A 174 12.07 -16.34 11.29
N GLY A 175 11.93 -15.71 12.45
CA GLY A 175 12.39 -14.35 12.68
C GLY A 175 13.79 -14.35 13.30
N LEU A 176 14.79 -13.82 12.57
CA LEU A 176 16.07 -13.47 13.17
C LEU A 176 15.95 -12.06 13.76
N SER A 177 16.25 -11.90 15.05
CA SER A 177 16.38 -10.59 15.68
C SER A 177 17.74 -10.53 16.36
N VAL A 178 18.77 -10.17 15.60
CA VAL A 178 20.07 -9.84 16.18
C VAL A 178 19.85 -8.57 17.02
N ARG A 179 20.24 -8.62 18.31
CA ARG A 179 20.27 -7.45 19.20
C ARG A 179 21.34 -6.49 18.69
N GLN A 180 21.00 -5.76 17.66
CA GLN A 180 21.75 -4.63 17.15
C GLN A 180 20.94 -3.40 17.50
N GLU A 181 21.57 -2.42 18.14
CA GLU A 181 20.98 -1.08 18.24
C GLU A 181 20.81 -0.56 16.82
N VAL A 182 19.62 -0.71 16.26
CA VAL A 182 19.31 -0.12 14.96
C VAL A 182 19.37 1.40 15.19
N PRO A 183 20.30 2.12 14.54
CA PRO A 183 20.36 3.57 14.67
C PRO A 183 18.99 4.14 14.35
N ARG A 184 18.52 5.12 15.14
CA ARG A 184 17.29 5.85 14.78
C ARG A 184 17.48 6.40 13.37
N GLN A 185 16.77 5.84 12.40
CA GLN A 185 16.85 6.31 11.03
C GLN A 185 16.30 7.74 11.01
N SER A 186 17.12 8.68 10.54
CA SER A 186 16.65 10.00 10.16
C SER A 186 15.69 9.84 8.99
N GLY A 187 14.59 10.60 8.96
CA GLY A 187 13.69 10.59 7.80
C GLY A 187 14.47 10.92 6.52
N ASP A 188 14.40 10.02 5.55
CA ASP A 188 15.06 10.11 4.24
C ASP A 188 14.06 10.28 3.09
N GLY A 189 12.77 10.39 3.42
CA GLY A 189 11.69 10.68 2.48
C GLY A 189 11.14 12.09 2.65
N GLU A 190 11.25 12.90 1.59
CA GLU A 190 10.49 14.15 1.49
C GLU A 190 9.01 13.83 1.20
N THR A 191 8.09 14.55 1.85
CA THR A 191 6.65 14.42 1.62
C THR A 191 6.08 15.70 0.98
N PHE A 192 5.01 15.54 0.20
CA PHE A 192 4.52 16.56 -0.71
C PHE A 192 3.03 16.80 -0.53
N SER A 193 2.60 18.04 -0.79
CA SER A 193 1.20 18.42 -0.79
C SER A 193 0.48 17.89 -2.04
N THR A 194 1.17 17.80 -3.19
CA THR A 194 0.60 17.25 -4.43
C THR A 194 1.50 16.17 -5.02
N VAL A 195 1.03 14.92 -5.00
CA VAL A 195 1.69 13.74 -5.58
C VAL A 195 0.88 13.26 -6.78
N CYS A 196 1.55 12.91 -7.87
CA CYS A 196 0.92 12.34 -9.05
C CYS A 196 1.44 10.96 -9.40
N ILE A 197 0.57 10.14 -10.00
CA ILE A 197 0.84 8.78 -10.46
C ILE A 197 0.14 8.59 -11.79
N GLY A 198 0.82 7.96 -12.76
CA GLY A 198 0.22 7.59 -14.05
C GLY A 198 0.20 6.07 -14.24
N GLY A 199 -0.87 5.55 -14.82
CA GLY A 199 -0.98 4.13 -15.12
C GLY A 199 -2.27 3.77 -15.83
N THR A 200 -2.36 2.51 -16.29
CA THR A 200 -3.64 2.00 -16.78
C THR A 200 -4.51 1.51 -15.64
N PHE A 201 -3.92 0.91 -14.60
CA PHE A 201 -4.66 0.34 -13.46
C PHE A 201 -5.74 -0.66 -13.89
N ASP A 202 -5.45 -1.41 -14.96
CA ASP A 202 -6.25 -2.55 -15.40
C ASP A 202 -6.06 -3.71 -14.40
N HIS A 203 -7.16 -4.28 -13.94
CA HIS A 203 -7.23 -5.38 -12.99
C HIS A 203 -6.18 -5.26 -11.88
N LEU A 204 -6.49 -4.41 -10.91
CA LEU A 204 -5.54 -3.92 -9.90
C LEU A 204 -4.75 -5.04 -9.19
N HIS A 205 -3.54 -5.30 -9.68
CA HIS A 205 -2.59 -6.29 -9.15
C HIS A 205 -1.55 -5.65 -8.20
N GLU A 206 -0.68 -6.47 -7.62
CA GLU A 206 0.27 -6.08 -6.57
C GLU A 206 1.22 -4.95 -7.00
N GLY A 207 1.63 -4.92 -8.27
CA GLY A 207 2.45 -3.83 -8.82
C GLY A 207 1.75 -2.47 -8.80
N HIS A 208 0.47 -2.42 -9.20
CA HIS A 208 -0.33 -1.20 -9.10
C HIS A 208 -0.55 -0.79 -7.63
N LYS A 209 -0.80 -1.77 -6.75
CA LYS A 209 -0.99 -1.52 -5.32
C LYS A 209 0.26 -0.95 -4.67
N LEU A 210 1.45 -1.47 -5.00
CA LEU A 210 2.73 -0.91 -4.57
C LEU A 210 2.88 0.55 -5.01
N LEU A 211 2.60 0.83 -6.30
CA LEU A 211 2.70 2.18 -6.86
C LEU A 211 1.76 3.17 -6.17
N LEU A 212 0.50 2.78 -5.96
CA LEU A 212 -0.50 3.60 -5.27
C LEU A 212 -0.15 3.80 -3.79
N SER A 213 0.27 2.74 -3.08
CA SER A 213 0.71 2.83 -1.68
C SER A 213 1.90 3.77 -1.52
N ALA A 214 2.87 3.69 -2.42
CA ALA A 214 4.02 4.58 -2.46
C ALA A 214 3.63 6.06 -2.58
N GLY A 215 2.70 6.39 -3.49
CA GLY A 215 2.21 7.76 -3.59
C GLY A 215 1.46 8.25 -2.36
N VAL A 216 0.72 7.37 -1.67
CA VAL A 216 0.09 7.70 -0.38
C VAL A 216 1.13 8.00 0.69
N LEU A 217 2.21 7.19 0.79
CA LEU A 217 3.28 7.43 1.77
C LEU A 217 3.94 8.79 1.60
N LEU A 218 4.07 9.27 0.36
CA LEU A 218 4.68 10.55 0.03
C LEU A 218 3.76 11.76 0.28
N LEU A 219 2.50 11.56 0.66
CA LEU A 219 1.60 12.68 0.98
C LEU A 219 1.96 13.31 2.33
N ARG A 220 2.16 14.62 2.31
CA ARG A 220 2.22 15.47 3.50
C ARG A 220 0.82 15.94 3.85
N LEU A 221 0.37 15.65 5.07
CA LEU A 221 -0.94 16.06 5.60
C LEU A 221 -0.78 17.24 6.56
N PRO A 222 -0.75 18.49 6.06
CA PRO A 222 -0.66 19.67 6.92
C PRO A 222 -1.92 19.84 7.75
N ARG A 223 -1.78 20.44 8.95
CA ARG A 223 -2.91 20.69 9.88
C ARG A 223 -4.04 21.53 9.27
N ASP A 224 -3.66 22.59 8.57
CA ASP A 224 -4.58 23.60 8.03
C ASP A 224 -4.71 23.54 6.50
N GLY A 225 -4.34 22.41 5.88
CA GLY A 225 -4.30 22.29 4.43
C GLY A 225 -4.84 20.97 3.91
N ARG A 226 -4.78 20.82 2.60
CA ARG A 226 -5.19 19.60 1.91
C ARG A 226 -4.02 19.02 1.15
N ALA A 227 -3.90 17.70 1.18
CA ALA A 227 -3.03 16.96 0.30
C ALA A 227 -3.84 16.49 -0.91
N LYS A 228 -3.19 16.43 -2.08
CA LYS A 228 -3.80 16.02 -3.34
C LYS A 228 -3.01 14.86 -3.93
N LEU A 229 -3.70 13.77 -4.23
CA LEU A 229 -3.18 12.64 -4.97
C LEU A 229 -3.86 12.59 -6.34
N VAL A 230 -3.11 12.85 -7.41
CA VAL A 230 -3.62 12.84 -8.79
C VAL A 230 -3.26 11.52 -9.46
N ILE A 231 -4.26 10.76 -9.89
CA ILE A 231 -4.08 9.48 -10.57
C ILE A 231 -4.48 9.63 -12.04
N GLY A 232 -3.50 9.69 -12.93
CA GLY A 232 -3.71 9.64 -14.37
C GLY A 232 -4.01 8.22 -14.83
N ILE A 233 -5.24 7.99 -15.29
CA ILE A 233 -5.75 6.70 -15.74
C ILE A 233 -5.89 6.72 -17.25
N THR A 234 -5.20 5.83 -17.97
CA THR A 234 -5.21 5.82 -19.45
C THR A 234 -6.63 5.68 -20.00
N GLY A 235 -7.01 6.58 -20.91
CA GLY A 235 -8.21 6.53 -21.73
C GLY A 235 -8.02 5.73 -23.01
N ASP A 236 -9.10 5.58 -23.76
CA ASP A 236 -9.19 4.67 -24.90
C ASP A 236 -8.12 4.91 -25.98
N GLU A 237 -7.69 6.15 -26.21
CA GLU A 237 -6.66 6.47 -27.21
C GLU A 237 -5.31 5.80 -26.91
N MET A 238 -4.93 5.73 -25.64
CA MET A 238 -3.69 5.07 -25.21
C MET A 238 -3.83 3.55 -25.07
N LEU A 239 -5.06 3.02 -25.16
CA LEU A 239 -5.31 1.58 -25.07
C LEU A 239 -5.25 0.89 -26.43
N LYS A 240 -5.45 1.63 -27.54
CA LYS A 240 -5.41 1.10 -28.92
C LYS A 240 -4.10 0.39 -29.27
N SER A 241 -2.98 0.81 -28.67
CA SER A 241 -1.66 0.22 -28.89
C SER A 241 -1.34 -0.95 -27.94
N LYS A 242 -2.22 -1.28 -26.99
CA LYS A 242 -1.97 -2.34 -26.01
C LYS A 242 -2.38 -3.71 -26.54
N LYS A 243 -1.54 -4.71 -26.31
CA LYS A 243 -1.88 -6.12 -26.55
C LYS A 243 -3.07 -6.53 -25.68
N PHE A 244 -4.03 -7.27 -26.23
CA PHE A 244 -5.25 -7.70 -25.55
C PHE A 244 -6.08 -6.53 -24.98
N ALA A 245 -6.27 -5.48 -25.77
CA ALA A 245 -7.01 -4.27 -25.36
C ALA A 245 -8.48 -4.56 -25.03
N GLU A 246 -9.05 -5.57 -25.67
CA GLU A 246 -10.41 -6.06 -25.47
C GLU A 246 -10.64 -6.68 -24.08
N LEU A 247 -9.58 -7.10 -23.39
CA LEU A 247 -9.65 -7.64 -22.02
C LEU A 247 -9.46 -6.56 -20.95
N ILE A 248 -9.30 -5.28 -21.33
CA ILE A 248 -9.06 -4.19 -20.38
C ILE A 248 -10.39 -3.73 -19.78
N GLU A 249 -10.40 -3.49 -18.47
CA GLU A 249 -11.56 -2.97 -17.77
C GLU A 249 -11.98 -1.56 -18.28
N PRO A 250 -13.29 -1.26 -18.33
CA PRO A 250 -13.77 0.09 -18.62
C PRO A 250 -13.15 1.12 -17.66
N TRP A 251 -12.95 2.35 -18.14
CA TRP A 251 -12.31 3.40 -17.34
C TRP A 251 -12.95 3.60 -15.96
N SER A 252 -14.28 3.59 -15.87
CA SER A 252 -14.99 3.76 -14.59
C SER A 252 -14.69 2.62 -13.61
N ALA A 253 -14.62 1.37 -14.08
CA ALA A 253 -14.25 0.23 -13.22
C ALA A 253 -12.83 0.37 -12.66
N ARG A 254 -11.86 0.77 -13.51
CA ARG A 254 -10.47 1.02 -13.09
C ARG A 254 -10.38 2.16 -12.07
N ALA A 255 -11.05 3.28 -12.33
CA ALA A 255 -11.09 4.42 -11.41
C ALA A 255 -11.71 4.06 -10.05
N HIS A 256 -12.81 3.31 -10.05
CA HIS A 256 -13.46 2.81 -8.84
C HIS A 256 -12.58 1.80 -8.08
N GLY A 257 -11.88 0.92 -8.79
CA GLY A 257 -10.90 0.00 -8.22
C GLY A 257 -9.77 0.71 -7.50
N VAL A 258 -9.20 1.76 -8.12
CA VAL A 258 -8.18 2.63 -7.50
C VAL A 258 -8.71 3.29 -6.22
N VAL A 259 -9.87 3.94 -6.28
CA VAL A 259 -10.46 4.61 -5.10
C VAL A 259 -10.79 3.61 -3.99
N SER A 260 -11.31 2.42 -4.34
CA SER A 260 -11.60 1.34 -3.39
C SER A 260 -10.34 0.83 -2.70
N PHE A 261 -9.22 0.73 -3.42
CA PHE A 261 -7.93 0.38 -2.84
C PHE A 261 -7.41 1.49 -1.92
N LEU A 262 -7.38 2.74 -2.40
CA LEU A 262 -6.88 3.88 -1.62
C LEU A 262 -7.67 4.10 -0.32
N ALA A 263 -8.98 3.79 -0.31
CA ALA A 263 -9.78 3.80 0.92
C ALA A 263 -9.19 2.87 2.00
N SER A 264 -8.57 1.75 1.65
CA SER A 264 -7.91 0.89 2.65
C SER A 264 -6.65 1.48 3.29
N LEU A 265 -6.12 2.56 2.72
CA LEU A 265 -4.94 3.26 3.22
C LEU A 265 -5.31 4.61 3.86
N LEU A 266 -6.38 5.24 3.38
CA LEU A 266 -6.73 6.64 3.69
C LEU A 266 -8.06 6.84 4.42
N ASP A 267 -8.95 5.85 4.48
CA ASP A 267 -10.24 6.00 5.17
C ASP A 267 -10.03 6.01 6.69
N THR A 268 -10.75 6.86 7.42
CA THR A 268 -10.94 6.72 8.87
C THR A 268 -12.40 6.43 9.17
N ARG A 269 -12.66 5.35 9.91
CA ARG A 269 -13.99 5.05 10.43
C ARG A 269 -14.12 5.52 11.87
N GLU A 270 -15.06 6.41 12.14
CA GLU A 270 -15.55 6.71 13.49
C GLU A 270 -16.80 5.84 13.74
N MET A 271 -16.89 5.16 14.89
CA MET A 271 -18.18 4.62 15.32
C MET A 271 -18.92 5.68 16.14
N ARG A 272 -20.15 5.96 15.73
CA ARG A 272 -21.17 6.62 16.58
C ARG A 272 -22.25 5.60 16.90
N GLY A 273 -22.14 4.91 18.04
CA GLY A 273 -23.10 3.91 18.47
C GLY A 273 -22.94 2.54 17.78
N LYS A 274 -24.01 2.00 17.17
CA LYS A 274 -24.01 0.68 16.49
C LYS A 274 -23.84 0.75 14.96
N HIS A 275 -23.75 1.95 14.39
CA HIS A 275 -23.61 2.16 12.95
C HIS A 275 -22.14 2.45 12.60
N ILE A 276 -21.63 1.73 11.61
CA ILE A 276 -20.33 1.99 10.98
C ILE A 276 -20.64 2.77 9.71
N ASP A 277 -20.53 4.08 9.76
CA ASP A 277 -20.56 4.89 8.55
C ASP A 277 -19.14 4.92 7.97
N ALA A 278 -18.99 4.61 6.67
CA ALA A 278 -17.74 4.88 5.95
C ALA A 278 -17.64 6.41 5.83
N LEU A 279 -16.97 7.04 6.78
CA LEU A 279 -17.16 8.46 7.07
C LEU A 279 -16.52 9.42 6.07
N ASP A 280 -15.57 8.97 5.27
CA ASP A 280 -14.72 9.93 4.57
C ASP A 280 -14.89 9.99 3.05
N VAL A 281 -15.51 8.99 2.41
CA VAL A 281 -15.50 8.90 0.94
C VAL A 281 -16.66 9.68 0.30
N VAL A 282 -16.48 10.98 0.12
CA VAL A 282 -17.33 11.78 -0.77
C VAL A 282 -16.86 11.57 -2.20
N LYS A 283 -17.75 11.06 -3.07
CA LYS A 283 -17.45 10.81 -4.48
C LYS A 283 -18.18 11.81 -5.37
N GLU A 284 -17.43 12.44 -6.26
CA GLU A 284 -17.96 13.23 -7.36
C GLU A 284 -17.45 12.64 -8.67
N GLU A 285 -18.36 12.28 -9.56
CA GLU A 285 -18.04 11.69 -10.86
C GLU A 285 -18.54 12.61 -11.98
N THR A 286 -17.62 12.98 -12.86
CA THR A 286 -17.88 13.70 -14.11
C THR A 286 -17.25 12.93 -15.27
N PRO A 287 -17.65 13.15 -16.53
CA PRO A 287 -17.05 12.43 -17.65
C PRO A 287 -15.52 12.51 -17.66
N GLY A 288 -14.86 11.37 -17.46
CA GLY A 288 -13.40 11.25 -17.42
C GLY A 288 -12.72 11.76 -16.15
N THR A 289 -13.45 11.99 -15.06
CA THR A 289 -12.87 12.33 -13.75
C THR A 289 -13.70 11.75 -12.60
N LEU A 290 -13.02 11.14 -11.64
CA LEU A 290 -13.60 10.64 -10.40
C LEU A 290 -12.80 11.22 -9.24
N THR A 291 -13.44 12.03 -8.41
CA THR A 291 -12.83 12.63 -7.22
C THR A 291 -13.36 11.94 -5.98
N ALA A 292 -12.45 11.57 -5.08
CA ALA A 292 -12.76 11.05 -3.76
C ALA A 292 -12.07 11.91 -2.70
N SER A 293 -12.80 12.26 -1.65
CA SER A 293 -12.24 12.87 -0.45
C SER A 293 -11.92 11.79 0.59
N PHE A 294 -10.93 11.99 1.44
CA PHE A 294 -10.62 11.15 2.60
C PHE A 294 -10.21 12.03 3.80
N ARG A 295 -10.15 11.46 5.01
CA ARG A 295 -9.67 12.15 6.23
C ARG A 295 -10.41 13.46 6.49
N ALA A 296 -11.75 13.43 6.51
CA ALA A 296 -12.58 14.63 6.65
C ALA A 296 -12.23 15.79 5.68
N GLY A 297 -11.74 15.48 4.47
CA GLY A 297 -11.36 16.50 3.48
C GLY A 297 -9.89 16.85 3.44
N ALA A 298 -9.06 16.33 4.34
CA ALA A 298 -7.62 16.60 4.35
C ALA A 298 -6.89 15.94 3.17
N VAL A 299 -7.46 14.90 2.56
CA VAL A 299 -6.88 14.24 1.37
C VAL A 299 -7.89 14.22 0.23
N SER A 300 -7.52 14.80 -0.90
CA SER A 300 -8.28 14.70 -2.15
C SER A 300 -7.57 13.76 -3.11
N VAL A 301 -8.25 12.72 -3.54
CA VAL A 301 -7.82 11.80 -4.61
C VAL A 301 -8.58 12.16 -5.88
N GLN A 302 -7.87 12.44 -6.95
CA GLN A 302 -8.46 12.79 -8.24
C GLN A 302 -7.98 11.80 -9.30
N CYS A 303 -8.85 10.88 -9.71
CA CYS A 303 -8.64 10.03 -10.88
C CYS A 303 -9.04 10.80 -12.13
N VAL A 304 -8.12 10.97 -13.08
CA VAL A 304 -8.34 11.71 -14.33
C VAL A 304 -8.01 10.87 -15.54
N THR A 305 -8.80 10.97 -16.61
CA THR A 305 -8.48 10.33 -17.89
C THR A 305 -7.25 10.99 -18.52
N ILE A 306 -6.25 10.20 -18.89
CA ILE A 306 -5.11 10.65 -19.70
C ILE A 306 -5.20 10.07 -21.10
N GLN A 307 -4.99 10.91 -22.11
CA GLN A 307 -5.04 10.54 -23.53
C GLN A 307 -3.64 10.56 -24.19
N ASP A 308 -2.61 10.98 -23.44
CA ASP A 308 -1.22 11.02 -23.87
C ASP A 308 -0.27 10.64 -22.72
N GLY A 309 1.02 10.55 -23.02
CA GLY A 309 2.06 10.16 -22.06
C GLY A 309 2.39 11.18 -20.97
N PHE A 310 1.81 12.39 -21.01
CA PHE A 310 2.08 13.46 -20.05
C PHE A 310 0.89 13.69 -19.11
N GLY A 311 -0.34 13.65 -19.63
CA GLY A 311 -1.56 13.88 -18.87
C GLY A 311 -1.51 15.22 -18.11
N PRO A 312 -2.00 15.26 -16.85
CA PRO A 312 -2.09 16.51 -16.09
C PRO A 312 -0.71 17.06 -15.66
N THR A 313 0.37 16.30 -15.81
CA THR A 313 1.71 16.70 -15.33
C THR A 313 2.32 17.88 -16.10
N VAL A 314 1.76 18.24 -17.26
CA VAL A 314 2.19 19.37 -18.11
C VAL A 314 1.09 20.41 -18.30
N THR A 315 -0.03 20.26 -17.58
CA THR A 315 -1.15 21.21 -17.58
C THR A 315 -1.47 21.75 -16.18
N CYS A 316 -0.97 21.11 -15.11
CA CYS A 316 -1.02 21.60 -13.74
C CYS A 316 0.40 21.84 -13.21
N GLU A 317 0.74 23.10 -12.96
CA GLU A 317 2.07 23.50 -12.50
C GLU A 317 2.32 23.06 -11.05
N ASP A 318 1.29 23.07 -10.18
CA ASP A 318 1.34 22.86 -8.73
C ASP A 318 1.75 21.45 -8.27
N MET A 319 1.93 20.51 -9.19
CA MET A 319 2.41 19.16 -8.89
C MET A 319 3.86 19.19 -8.38
N GLN A 320 4.18 18.36 -7.38
CA GLN A 320 5.49 18.41 -6.72
C GLN A 320 6.29 17.11 -6.88
N ALA A 321 5.62 15.96 -6.84
CA ALA A 321 6.26 14.65 -6.98
C ALA A 321 5.49 13.75 -7.94
N LEU A 322 6.24 12.94 -8.69
CA LEU A 322 5.71 11.93 -9.62
C LEU A 322 6.26 10.56 -9.22
N VAL A 323 5.35 9.62 -8.93
CA VAL A 323 5.72 8.23 -8.64
C VAL A 323 5.66 7.41 -9.93
N VAL A 324 6.75 6.72 -10.24
CA VAL A 324 6.89 5.87 -11.42
C VAL A 324 7.27 4.45 -11.01
N SER A 325 6.92 3.48 -11.84
CA SER A 325 7.48 2.14 -11.74
C SER A 325 8.74 2.01 -12.60
N GLY A 326 9.47 0.90 -12.47
CA GLY A 326 10.56 0.57 -13.41
C GLY A 326 10.13 0.62 -14.88
N GLU A 327 8.87 0.24 -15.18
CA GLU A 327 8.30 0.29 -16.54
C GLU A 327 8.09 1.73 -17.05
N THR A 328 7.81 2.68 -16.16
CA THR A 328 7.47 4.08 -16.53
C THR A 328 8.57 5.09 -16.21
N ARG A 329 9.77 4.63 -15.83
CA ARG A 329 10.97 5.45 -15.56
C ARG A 329 11.27 6.46 -16.68
N ALA A 330 11.24 6.02 -17.93
CA ALA A 330 11.49 6.88 -19.09
C ALA A 330 10.41 7.97 -19.23
N GLY A 331 9.16 7.67 -18.86
CA GLY A 331 8.05 8.62 -18.86
C GLY A 331 8.28 9.78 -17.88
N GLY A 332 8.77 9.49 -16.67
CA GLY A 332 9.12 10.52 -15.69
C GLY A 332 10.20 11.50 -16.18
N THR A 333 11.19 10.98 -16.91
CA THR A 333 12.25 11.81 -17.53
C THR A 333 11.66 12.72 -18.63
N ALA A 334 10.79 12.17 -19.48
CA ALA A 334 10.13 12.93 -20.55
C ALA A 334 9.20 14.03 -19.99
N VAL A 335 8.47 13.76 -18.90
CA VAL A 335 7.63 14.76 -18.22
C VAL A 335 8.47 15.95 -17.76
N ASN A 336 9.60 15.71 -17.08
CA ASN A 336 10.45 16.80 -16.60
C ASN A 336 11.11 17.60 -17.73
N ALA A 337 11.47 16.96 -18.84
CA ALA A 337 11.93 17.67 -20.04
C ALA A 337 10.84 18.62 -20.58
N LYS A 338 9.59 18.14 -20.65
CA LYS A 338 8.45 18.96 -21.12
C LYS A 338 8.12 20.11 -20.18
N ARG A 339 8.20 19.89 -18.86
CA ARG A 339 8.04 20.95 -17.85
C ARG A 339 9.13 22.01 -17.95
N ALA A 340 10.37 21.60 -18.22
CA ALA A 340 11.49 22.53 -18.43
C ALA A 340 11.30 23.40 -19.69
N GLU A 341 10.77 22.85 -20.79
CA GLU A 341 10.40 23.63 -21.99
C GLU A 341 9.35 24.72 -21.68
N GLN A 342 8.46 24.47 -20.71
CA GLN A 342 7.43 25.41 -20.26
C GLN A 342 7.91 26.37 -19.17
N GLY A 343 9.15 26.23 -18.68
CA GLY A 343 9.69 27.03 -17.57
C GLY A 343 9.19 26.63 -16.18
N TRP A 344 8.58 25.46 -16.04
CA TRP A 344 8.06 24.96 -14.76
C TRP A 344 9.10 24.19 -13.96
N HIS A 345 8.92 24.11 -12.63
CA HIS A 345 9.80 23.31 -11.78
C HIS A 345 9.69 21.82 -12.11
N ALA A 346 10.82 21.12 -12.03
CA ALA A 346 10.86 19.67 -12.19
C ALA A 346 10.12 18.97 -11.05
N LEU A 347 9.40 17.90 -11.37
CA LEU A 347 8.81 17.01 -10.39
C LEU A 347 9.89 16.15 -9.75
N LYS A 348 9.80 15.96 -8.43
CA LYS A 348 10.62 14.97 -7.73
C LYS A 348 10.14 13.57 -8.15
N ILE A 349 11.00 12.84 -8.85
CA ILE A 349 10.69 11.48 -9.30
C ILE A 349 10.99 10.49 -8.17
N TYR A 350 9.98 9.70 -7.78
CA TYR A 350 10.15 8.53 -6.91
C TYR A 350 9.89 7.27 -7.72
N GLU A 351 10.91 6.46 -7.86
CA GLU A 351 10.78 5.17 -8.52
C GLU A 351 10.47 4.09 -7.49
N VAL A 352 9.47 3.27 -7.78
CA VAL A 352 9.16 2.07 -7.01
C VAL A 352 9.17 0.86 -7.92
N ASP A 353 10.07 -0.07 -7.62
CA ASP A 353 10.09 -1.37 -8.24
C ASP A 353 9.85 -2.43 -7.17
N VAL A 354 9.16 -3.49 -7.57
CA VAL A 354 8.98 -4.70 -6.76
C VAL A 354 10.34 -5.41 -6.57
N LEU A 355 11.32 -5.08 -7.40
CA LEU A 355 12.64 -5.73 -7.47
C LEU A 355 13.83 -4.90 -6.98
N ASP A 356 13.68 -3.60 -6.69
CA ASP A 356 14.82 -2.75 -6.27
C ASP A 356 15.18 -2.88 -4.78
N ALA A 357 14.78 -3.99 -4.16
CA ALA A 357 15.46 -4.52 -2.98
C ALA A 357 16.89 -5.02 -3.29
N ARG A 358 17.57 -4.40 -4.26
CA ARG A 358 18.96 -4.65 -4.59
C ARG A 358 19.79 -4.15 -3.42
N GLU A 359 20.30 -5.09 -2.63
CA GLU A 359 21.06 -4.82 -1.43
C GLU A 359 22.24 -3.88 -1.71
N GLN A 360 22.41 -2.85 -0.87
CA GLN A 360 23.62 -2.03 -0.80
C GLN A 360 24.81 -2.75 -0.14
N ASN A 361 24.81 -4.09 -0.06
CA ASN A 361 25.95 -4.87 0.40
C ASN A 361 26.33 -5.88 -0.69
N GLY A 362 27.56 -5.77 -1.17
CA GLY A 362 28.01 -6.37 -2.43
C GLY A 362 27.97 -7.91 -2.48
N GLY A 363 27.72 -8.39 -3.71
CA GLY A 363 27.78 -9.79 -4.11
C GLY A 363 26.51 -10.22 -4.82
N VAL A 364 26.29 -9.78 -6.06
CA VAL A 364 25.13 -10.23 -6.85
C VAL A 364 25.45 -11.57 -7.50
N ASP A 365 24.89 -12.65 -6.99
CA ASP A 365 24.88 -13.95 -7.67
C ASP A 365 23.88 -13.92 -8.85
N GLY A 366 24.27 -14.51 -9.98
CA GLY A 366 23.51 -14.45 -11.24
C GLY A 366 22.16 -15.20 -11.24
N GLU A 367 21.84 -15.95 -10.19
CA GLU A 367 20.55 -16.65 -10.03
C GLU A 367 19.46 -15.72 -9.48
N GLU A 368 19.77 -14.82 -8.55
CA GLU A 368 18.81 -13.88 -7.97
C GLU A 368 18.28 -12.86 -8.99
N VAL A 369 19.14 -12.46 -9.94
CA VAL A 369 18.79 -11.56 -11.04
C VAL A 369 17.78 -12.23 -11.99
N LYS A 370 17.97 -13.53 -12.27
CA LYS A 370 17.05 -14.29 -13.14
C LYS A 370 15.70 -14.53 -12.50
N GLU A 371 15.65 -14.85 -11.21
CA GLU A 371 14.39 -14.99 -10.47
C GLU A 371 13.63 -13.66 -10.38
N ALA A 372 14.35 -12.55 -10.21
CA ALA A 372 13.78 -11.21 -10.23
C ALA A 372 13.15 -10.87 -11.60
N GLU A 373 13.87 -11.09 -12.70
CA GLU A 373 13.36 -10.82 -14.06
C GLU A 373 12.14 -11.68 -14.42
N ASP A 374 12.17 -12.98 -14.11
CA ASP A 374 11.04 -13.89 -14.31
C ASP A 374 9.83 -13.50 -13.44
N TYR A 375 10.07 -12.89 -12.28
CA TYR A 375 9.03 -12.37 -11.41
C TYR A 375 8.37 -11.10 -11.94
N SER A 376 9.13 -10.08 -12.37
CA SER A 376 8.56 -8.86 -12.99
C SER A 376 7.67 -9.21 -14.19
N ALA A 377 8.13 -10.15 -15.01
CA ALA A 377 7.36 -10.66 -16.13
C ALA A 377 6.00 -11.23 -15.67
N LYS A 378 5.96 -12.01 -14.57
CA LYS A 378 4.75 -12.66 -14.04
C LYS A 378 3.75 -11.71 -13.39
N ILE A 379 4.16 -10.53 -12.93
CA ILE A 379 3.23 -9.56 -12.33
C ILE A 379 2.91 -8.38 -13.24
N SER A 380 3.49 -8.33 -14.44
CA SER A 380 3.14 -7.32 -15.45
C SER A 380 1.69 -7.48 -15.89
N SER A 381 0.98 -6.36 -16.10
CA SER A 381 -0.42 -6.38 -16.54
C SER A 381 -0.58 -7.08 -17.91
N THR A 382 0.47 -7.12 -18.72
CA THR A 382 0.47 -7.84 -20.01
C THR A 382 0.49 -9.36 -19.83
N ALA A 383 1.33 -9.88 -18.92
CA ALA A 383 1.38 -11.32 -18.66
C ALA A 383 0.13 -11.84 -17.94
N ILE A 384 -0.51 -11.00 -17.12
CA ILE A 384 -1.82 -11.31 -16.52
C ILE A 384 -2.87 -11.51 -17.62
N ARG A 385 -3.01 -10.54 -18.53
CA ARG A 385 -3.95 -10.63 -19.66
C ARG A 385 -3.68 -11.82 -20.59
N GLN A 386 -2.40 -12.10 -20.87
CA GLN A 386 -2.01 -13.25 -21.69
C GLN A 386 -2.48 -14.58 -21.08
N ARG A 387 -2.40 -14.75 -19.75
CA ARG A 387 -2.88 -15.96 -19.06
C ARG A 387 -4.40 -16.10 -19.12
N TRP A 388 -5.15 -15.00 -19.09
CA TRP A 388 -6.60 -15.06 -19.26
C TRP A 388 -7.01 -15.43 -20.68
N ALA A 389 -6.37 -14.82 -21.69
CA ALA A 389 -6.62 -15.17 -23.09
C ALA A 389 -6.40 -16.68 -23.33
N GLN A 390 -5.40 -17.29 -22.68
CA GLN A 390 -5.14 -18.74 -22.75
C GLN A 390 -6.13 -19.62 -21.97
N ARG A 391 -6.84 -19.08 -20.97
CA ARG A 391 -7.86 -19.80 -20.19
C ARG A 391 -9.26 -19.70 -20.81
N SER A 392 -9.50 -18.69 -21.65
CA SER A 392 -10.79 -18.41 -22.28
C SER A 392 -10.93 -18.97 -23.71
N GLY A 393 -9.87 -19.51 -24.29
CA GLY A 393 -9.87 -20.26 -25.54
C GLY A 393 -9.72 -21.76 -25.28
#